data_AF-A0A4W5R7R9-F1
#
_entry.id   AF-A0A4W5R7R9-F1
#
_cell.length_a   1.000
_cell.length_b   1.000
_cell.length_c   1.000
_cell.angle_alpha   90.00
_cell.angle_beta   90.00
_cell.angle_gamma   90.00
#
_symmetry.space_group_name_H-M   'P 1'
#
loop_
_entity.id
_entity.type
_entity.pdbx_description
1 polymer ?
#
loop_
_entity_poly.entity_id
_entity_poly.type
_entity_poly.pdbx_seq_one_letter_code
_entity_poly.pdbx_strand_id
1 'polypeptide(L)' 'MGHVIKKRLHGIETSLMTPSNITVAQNTCYTAGVHYLESGSTPELCIPSKSVGLVFKPHTTFLGTD' A
#
# COMPACT_ATOMS: atom_id res chain seq x y z
N MET A 1 -4.08 9.48 -5.18
CA MET A 1 -3.52 8.72 -4.04
C MET A 1 -3.87 7.26 -4.23
N GLY A 2 -2.92 6.36 -4.00
CA GLY A 2 -3.12 4.92 -4.18
C GLY A 2 -2.05 4.14 -3.44
N HIS A 3 -2.22 2.82 -3.37
CA HIS A 3 -1.27 1.91 -2.76
C HIS A 3 -0.85 0.84 -3.76
N VAL A 4 0.29 0.21 -3.48
CA VAL A 4 0.82 -0.93 -4.25
C VAL A 4 0.99 -2.08 -3.27
N ILE A 5 0.46 -3.25 -3.61
CA ILE A 5 0.74 -4.49 -2.88
C ILE A 5 1.93 -5.15 -3.57
N LYS A 6 3.03 -5.33 -2.84
CA LYS A 6 4.24 -5.98 -3.36
C LYS A 6 4.41 -7.34 -2.69
N LYS A 7 4.79 -8.36 -3.47
CA LYS A 7 5.37 -9.60 -2.94
C LYS A 7 6.88 -9.38 -2.89
N ARG A 8 7.48 -9.31 -1.70
CA ARG A 8 8.94 -9.30 -1.60
C ARG A 8 9.50 -10.71 -1.62
N LEU A 9 10.49 -10.88 -2.50
CA LEU A 9 11.38 -12.03 -2.59
C LEU A 9 12.74 -11.50 -3.09
N HIS A 10 13.82 -11.71 -2.34
CA HIS A 10 15.19 -11.28 -2.70
C HIS A 10 15.46 -9.77 -2.89
N GLY A 11 14.73 -8.89 -2.20
CA GLY A 11 15.27 -7.58 -1.78
C GLY A 11 15.39 -6.43 -2.79
N ILE A 12 14.80 -6.50 -4.00
CA ILE A 12 14.87 -5.38 -4.96
C ILE A 12 13.59 -4.52 -4.91
N GLU A 13 13.75 -3.19 -4.73
CA GLU A 13 12.66 -2.22 -4.68
C GLU A 13 12.98 -0.93 -5.47
N THR A 14 12.02 -0.44 -6.25
CA THR A 14 12.03 0.88 -6.94
C THR A 14 10.84 1.74 -6.52
N SER A 15 11.03 3.07 -6.55
CA SER A 15 10.08 4.10 -6.05
C SER A 15 9.70 5.09 -7.15
N LEU A 16 8.43 5.52 -7.20
CA LEU A 16 7.87 6.48 -8.16
C LEU A 16 6.87 7.46 -7.48
N MET A 17 6.58 8.57 -8.16
CA MET A 17 6.24 9.91 -7.62
C MET A 17 4.90 10.12 -6.86
N THR A 18 4.83 11.26 -6.19
CA THR A 18 3.76 11.80 -5.32
C THR A 18 2.78 12.74 -6.04
N PRO A 19 1.47 12.71 -5.71
CA PRO A 19 0.56 13.82 -5.98
C PRO A 19 0.60 14.86 -4.85
N SER A 20 0.64 16.14 -5.20
CA SER A 20 0.69 17.28 -4.27
C SER A 20 -0.64 18.03 -4.17
N ASN A 21 -0.86 18.59 -2.98
CA ASN A 21 -1.90 19.53 -2.51
C ASN A 21 -3.32 19.02 -2.32
N ILE A 22 -3.76 18.92 -1.05
CA ILE A 22 -5.19 18.90 -0.75
C ILE A 22 -5.50 19.56 0.60
N THR A 23 -6.36 20.58 0.58
CA THR A 23 -6.91 21.22 1.80
C THR A 23 -8.07 20.44 2.42
N VAL A 24 -8.85 19.63 1.69
CA VAL A 24 -9.77 18.61 2.28
C VAL A 24 -10.08 17.49 1.28
N ALA A 25 -9.31 16.39 1.23
CA ALA A 25 -9.78 15.16 0.60
C ALA A 25 -9.60 13.98 1.55
N GLN A 26 -10.69 13.27 1.76
CA GLN A 26 -10.76 12.05 2.54
C GLN A 26 -11.27 10.95 1.62
N ASN A 27 -10.33 10.22 1.00
CA ASN A 27 -10.65 9.13 0.09
C ASN A 27 -10.13 7.82 0.68
N THR A 28 -10.97 6.79 0.66
CA THR A 28 -10.54 5.40 0.87
C THR A 28 -10.19 4.78 -0.48
N CYS A 29 -9.20 3.88 -0.50
CA CYS A 29 -8.80 3.14 -1.68
C CYS A 29 -8.65 1.66 -1.29
N TYR A 30 -9.44 0.79 -1.92
CA TYR A 30 -9.48 -0.64 -1.63
C TYR A 30 -9.11 -1.45 -2.88
N THR A 31 -8.31 -2.50 -2.70
CA THR A 31 -8.02 -3.50 -3.73
C THR A 31 -7.88 -4.87 -3.09
N ALA A 32 -8.18 -5.93 -3.84
CA ALA A 32 -8.01 -7.32 -3.42
C ALA A 32 -7.76 -8.20 -4.64
N GLY A 33 -7.11 -9.35 -4.43
CA GLY A 33 -6.81 -10.32 -5.48
C GLY A 33 -6.22 -11.60 -4.92
N VAL A 34 -6.21 -12.65 -5.75
CA VAL A 34 -5.65 -13.96 -5.40
C VAL A 34 -4.28 -14.09 -6.05
N HIS A 35 -3.26 -14.36 -5.25
CA HIS A 35 -1.88 -14.53 -5.72
C HIS A 35 -1.20 -15.70 -5.00
N TYR A 36 -0.40 -16.47 -5.74
CA TYR A 36 0.42 -17.52 -5.15
C TYR A 36 1.62 -16.94 -4.39
N LEU A 37 1.74 -17.30 -3.11
CA LEU A 37 2.85 -16.91 -2.24
C LEU A 37 3.76 -18.12 -2.01
N GLU A 38 5.03 -17.99 -2.37
CA GLU A 38 6.03 -19.00 -2.04
C GLU A 38 6.38 -18.92 -0.56
N SER A 39 6.77 -20.04 0.05
CA SER A 39 7.22 -20.08 1.44
C SER A 39 8.34 -19.04 1.68
N GLY A 40 8.17 -18.21 2.71
CA GLY A 40 9.09 -17.09 3.01
C GLY A 40 8.78 -15.78 2.28
N SER A 41 7.76 -15.73 1.42
CA SER A 41 7.29 -14.49 0.81
C SER A 41 6.64 -13.59 1.85
N THR A 42 6.87 -12.28 1.75
CA THR A 42 6.20 -11.28 2.60
C THR A 42 5.38 -10.33 1.72
N PRO A 43 4.04 -10.25 1.90
CA PRO A 43 3.23 -9.23 1.26
C PRO A 43 3.41 -7.89 1.97
N GLU A 44 3.57 -6.82 1.19
CA GLU A 44 3.79 -5.47 1.71
C GLU A 44 2.83 -4.48 1.06
N LEU A 45 2.24 -3.62 1.89
CA LEU A 45 1.46 -2.47 1.44
C LEU A 45 2.37 -1.24 1.38
N CYS A 46 2.69 -0.81 0.17
CA CYS A 46 3.52 0.37 -0.07
C CYS A 46 2.67 1.53 -0.56
N ILE A 47 2.90 2.71 0.00
CA ILE A 47 2.34 3.96 -0.53
C ILE A 47 3.51 4.73 -1.16
N PRO A 48 3.55 4.85 -2.50
CA PRO A 48 4.66 5.49 -3.20
C PRO A 48 4.59 7.02 -3.03
N SER A 49 4.86 7.48 -1.81
CA SER A 49 4.85 8.90 -1.46
C SER A 49 5.91 9.25 -0.41
N LYS A 50 6.65 10.34 -0.63
CA LYS A 50 7.66 10.85 0.32
C LYS A 50 7.02 11.42 1.60
N SER A 51 5.79 11.92 1.49
CA SER A 51 5.04 12.48 2.62
C SER A 51 3.55 12.34 2.33
N VAL A 52 2.84 11.58 3.16
CA VAL A 52 1.41 11.31 2.99
C VAL A 52 0.69 11.45 4.32
N GLY A 53 -0.46 12.14 4.30
CA GLY A 53 -1.43 12.08 5.38
C GLY A 53 -2.28 10.82 5.26
N LEU A 54 -2.13 9.88 6.20
CA LEU A 54 -2.95 8.67 6.30
C LEU A 54 -3.73 8.66 7.60
N VAL A 55 -4.90 8.05 7.55
CA VAL A 55 -5.75 7.84 8.73
C VAL A 55 -5.53 6.41 9.23
N PHE A 56 -4.74 6.26 10.29
CA PHE A 56 -4.49 4.96 10.93
C PHE A 56 -5.59 4.59 11.91
N LYS A 57 -6.79 4.29 11.39
CA LYS A 57 -7.86 3.65 12.17
C LYS A 57 -8.11 2.23 11.63
N PRO A 58 -8.39 1.23 12.49
CA PRO A 58 -8.55 -0.16 12.06
C PRO A 58 -9.62 -0.36 10.98
N HIS A 59 -10.69 0.44 11.01
CA HIS A 59 -11.78 0.38 10.05
C HIS A 59 -11.52 1.18 8.76
N THR A 60 -10.41 1.92 8.66
CA THR A 60 -10.07 2.73 7.48
C THR A 60 -8.78 2.30 6.79
N THR A 61 -7.84 1.69 7.52
CA THR A 61 -6.56 1.25 6.98
C THR A 61 -6.22 -0.10 7.58
N PHE A 62 -6.27 -1.13 6.75
CA PHE A 62 -6.05 -2.52 7.11
C PHE A 62 -5.42 -3.29 5.93
N LEU A 63 -4.76 -4.40 6.23
CA LEU A 63 -4.19 -5.36 5.29
C LEU A 63 -4.49 -6.76 5.81
N GLY A 64 -4.96 -7.66 4.95
CA GLY A 64 -5.31 -9.04 5.32
C GLY A 64 -4.90 -10.04 4.24
N THR A 65 -4.68 -11.28 4.66
CA THR A 65 -4.39 -12.45 3.83
C THR A 65 -5.11 -13.65 4.47
N ASP A 66 -5.77 -14.47 3.66
CA ASP A 66 -6.35 -15.77 4.07
C ASP A 66 -5.41 -16.93 3.73
#